data_AF-A0A5B7CLL5-F1
#
_entry.id   AF-A0A5B7CLL5-F1
#
_cell.length_a   1.000
_cell.length_b   1.000
_cell.length_c   1.000
_cell.angle_alpha   90.00
_cell.angle_beta   90.00
_cell.angle_gamma   90.00
#
_symmetry.space_group_name_H-M   'P 1'
#
loop_
_entity.id
_entity.type
_entity.pdbx_description
1 polymer ?
#
loop_
_entity_poly.entity_id
_entity_poly.type
_entity_poly.pdbx_seq_one_letter_code
_entity_poly.pdbx_strand_id
1 'polypeptide(L)'
;MSKLLGSYVSNKRRQAQDYLESWQSTVYSMVVFSATMVVIFWASVFLYTSFYFTFMPQESITWPIHFQFRSCEKEPGICSNPSAVIPVLDPMRGSLLVRGQKYRVVVDLEMPESPVNQRIVKPDVGAL
;
A
#
# COMPACT_ATOMS: atom_id res chain seq x y z
N MET A 1 -27.81 69.87 28.14
CA MET A 1 -27.96 68.43 28.48
C MET A 1 -27.93 67.51 27.25
N SER A 2 -28.75 67.75 26.21
CA SER A 2 -28.90 66.85 25.05
C SER A 2 -27.64 66.61 24.21
N LYS A 3 -26.77 67.62 24.04
CA LYS A 3 -25.51 67.47 23.27
C LYS A 3 -24.50 66.53 23.93
N LEU A 4 -24.49 66.45 25.27
CA LEU A 4 -23.59 65.56 26.02
C LEU A 4 -24.04 64.09 25.96
N LEU A 5 -25.36 63.86 25.92
CA LEU A 5 -25.93 62.53 25.72
C LEU A 5 -25.63 62.01 24.30
N GLY A 6 -25.76 62.87 23.29
CA GLY A 6 -25.40 62.52 21.91
C GLY A 6 -23.93 62.13 21.75
N SER A 7 -23.02 62.90 22.34
CA SER A 7 -21.59 62.59 22.28
C SER A 7 -21.25 61.32 23.06
N TYR A 8 -21.81 61.12 24.26
CA TYR A 8 -21.60 59.89 25.05
C TYR A 8 -22.03 58.62 24.31
N VAL A 9 -23.22 58.64 23.70
CA VAL A 9 -23.75 57.49 22.93
C VAL A 9 -22.90 57.21 21.68
N SER A 10 -22.46 58.24 20.96
CA SER A 10 -21.59 58.06 19.79
C SER A 10 -20.23 57.47 20.13
N ASN A 11 -19.66 57.83 21.29
CA ASN A 11 -18.34 57.35 21.71
C ASN A 11 -18.40 55.86 22.10
N LYS A 12 -19.47 55.45 22.81
CA LYS A 12 -19.75 54.04 23.13
C LYS A 12 -19.95 53.19 21.87
N ARG A 13 -20.64 53.72 20.85
CA ARG A 13 -20.83 53.02 19.56
C ARG A 13 -19.52 52.82 18.81
N ARG A 14 -18.67 53.85 18.72
CA ARG A 14 -17.35 53.74 18.08
C ARG A 14 -16.49 52.69 18.78
N GLN A 15 -16.40 52.75 20.10
CA GLN A 15 -15.72 51.73 20.89
C GLN A 15 -16.22 50.32 20.55
N ALA A 16 -17.55 50.10 20.55
CA ALA A 16 -18.12 48.79 20.21
C ALA A 16 -17.77 48.33 18.78
N GLN A 17 -17.73 49.25 17.81
CA GLN A 17 -17.34 48.95 16.43
C GLN A 17 -15.85 48.61 16.32
N ASP A 18 -14.98 49.38 16.97
CA ASP A 18 -13.53 49.15 16.97
C ASP A 18 -13.18 47.79 17.59
N TYR A 19 -13.91 47.38 18.63
CA TYR A 19 -13.76 46.04 19.19
C TYR A 19 -14.10 44.96 18.17
N LEU A 20 -15.26 45.04 17.50
CA LEU A 20 -15.70 44.03 16.54
C LEU A 20 -14.73 43.83 15.36
N GLU A 21 -14.21 44.92 14.79
CA GLU A 21 -13.23 44.89 13.70
C GLU A 21 -11.89 44.26 14.16
N SER A 22 -11.45 44.55 15.39
CA SER A 22 -10.21 43.97 15.93
C SER A 22 -10.31 42.46 16.11
N TRP A 23 -11.48 41.95 16.50
CA TRP A 23 -11.71 40.52 16.69
C TRP A 23 -11.79 39.77 15.36
N GLN A 24 -12.41 40.35 14.33
CA GLN A 24 -12.55 39.68 13.03
C GLN A 24 -11.20 39.34 12.42
N SER A 25 -10.30 40.32 12.29
CA SER A 25 -8.97 40.10 11.70
C SER A 25 -8.15 39.03 12.45
N THR A 26 -8.22 39.05 13.78
CA THR A 26 -7.53 38.09 14.64
C THR A 26 -8.08 36.68 14.47
N VAL A 27 -9.41 36.53 14.44
CA VAL A 27 -10.08 35.23 14.25
C VAL A 27 -9.79 34.67 12.87
N TYR A 28 -9.87 35.49 11.81
CA TYR A 28 -9.54 35.04 10.45
C TYR A 28 -8.12 34.50 10.34
N SER A 29 -7.14 35.21 10.93
CA SER A 29 -5.74 34.78 10.90
C SER A 29 -5.55 33.44 11.63
N MET A 30 -6.19 33.26 12.80
CA MET A 30 -6.15 31.99 13.54
C MET A 30 -6.83 30.84 12.79
N VAL A 31 -7.97 31.11 12.14
CA VAL A 31 -8.68 30.11 11.34
C VAL A 31 -7.84 29.68 10.14
N VAL A 32 -7.23 30.62 9.41
CA VAL A 32 -6.37 30.29 8.27
C VAL A 32 -5.14 29.50 8.72
N PHE A 33 -4.50 29.90 9.82
CA PHE A 33 -3.35 29.17 10.37
C PHE A 33 -3.69 27.74 10.81
N SER A 34 -4.82 27.56 11.51
CA SER A 34 -5.26 26.23 11.91
C SER A 34 -5.67 25.37 10.71
N ALA A 35 -6.37 25.96 9.73
CA ALA A 35 -6.74 25.27 8.50
C ALA A 35 -5.52 24.82 7.70
N THR A 36 -4.49 25.65 7.56
CA THR A 36 -3.26 25.26 6.85
C THR A 36 -2.54 24.12 7.57
N MET A 37 -2.45 24.14 8.90
CA MET A 37 -1.86 23.04 9.67
C MET A 37 -2.61 21.73 9.48
N VAL A 38 -3.94 21.78 9.49
CA VAL A 38 -4.80 20.62 9.25
C VAL A 38 -4.58 20.08 7.84
N VAL A 39 -4.57 20.95 6.82
CA VAL A 39 -4.33 20.56 5.43
C VAL A 39 -2.95 19.93 5.26
N ILE A 40 -1.90 20.50 5.85
CA ILE A 40 -0.55 19.95 5.79
C ILE A 40 -0.50 18.56 6.45
N PHE A 41 -1.13 18.41 7.62
CA PHE A 41 -1.19 17.13 8.32
C PHE A 41 -1.89 16.07 7.48
N TRP A 42 -3.07 16.38 6.93
CA TRP A 42 -3.80 15.46 6.05
C TRP A 42 -3.05 15.15 4.77
N ALA A 43 -2.41 16.14 4.15
CA ALA A 43 -1.58 15.94 2.97
C ALA A 43 -0.41 14.99 3.25
N SER A 44 0.26 15.16 4.39
CA SER A 44 1.35 14.27 4.83
C SER A 44 0.88 12.82 5.00
N VAL A 45 -0.22 12.61 5.72
CA VAL A 45 -0.80 11.27 5.93
C VAL A 45 -1.21 10.65 4.60
N PHE A 46 -1.86 11.41 3.72
CA PHE A 46 -2.29 10.93 2.41
C PHE A 46 -1.13 10.54 1.51
N LEU A 47 -0.09 11.39 1.43
CA LEU A 47 1.13 11.12 0.67
C LEU A 47 1.85 9.89 1.20
N TYR A 48 2.05 9.81 2.52
CA TYR A 48 2.68 8.66 3.16
C TYR A 48 1.93 7.37 2.83
N THR A 49 0.61 7.38 3.00
CA THR A 49 -0.24 6.21 2.75
C THR A 49 -0.21 5.80 1.28
N SER A 50 -0.32 6.76 0.36
CA SER A 50 -0.30 6.50 -1.08
C SER A 50 1.03 5.91 -1.53
N PHE A 51 2.14 6.50 -1.08
CA PHE A 51 3.47 5.98 -1.38
C PHE A 51 3.72 4.63 -0.72
N TYR A 52 3.27 4.44 0.51
CA TYR A 52 3.35 3.16 1.18
C TYR A 52 2.66 2.08 0.36
N PHE A 53 1.39 2.27 -0.04
CA PHE A 53 0.68 1.23 -0.80
C PHE A 53 1.12 1.08 -2.25
N THR A 54 1.66 2.14 -2.87
CA THR A 54 2.14 2.07 -4.26
C THR A 54 3.54 1.46 -4.36
N PHE A 55 4.41 1.75 -3.40
CA PHE A 55 5.83 1.43 -3.47
C PHE A 55 6.31 0.39 -2.48
N MET A 56 5.58 0.08 -1.39
CA MET A 56 5.89 -1.14 -0.64
C MET A 56 5.37 -2.33 -1.45
N PRO A 57 6.24 -3.13 -2.08
CA PRO A 57 5.81 -4.41 -2.58
C PRO A 57 5.28 -5.22 -1.39
N GLN A 58 4.15 -5.90 -1.56
CA GLN A 58 3.86 -7.01 -0.66
C GLN A 58 5.01 -8.00 -0.79
N GLU A 59 5.64 -8.35 0.33
CA GLU A 59 6.77 -9.28 0.40
C GLU A 59 6.33 -10.67 -0.09
N SER A 60 6.30 -10.87 -1.41
CA SER A 60 6.10 -12.16 -2.05
C SER A 60 7.48 -12.70 -2.41
N ILE A 61 8.00 -13.55 -1.55
CA ILE A 61 9.24 -14.26 -1.78
C ILE A 61 9.03 -15.17 -3.01
N THR A 62 9.75 -14.90 -4.10
CA THR A 62 9.74 -15.71 -5.31
C THR A 62 11.07 -16.45 -5.49
N TRP A 63 10.99 -17.73 -5.84
CA TRP A 63 12.16 -18.57 -6.13
C TRP A 63 12.00 -19.21 -7.49
N PRO A 64 13.04 -19.21 -8.34
CA PRO A 64 13.00 -19.99 -9.57
C PRO A 64 12.99 -21.49 -9.25
N ILE A 65 12.07 -22.22 -9.87
CA ILE A 65 11.97 -23.68 -9.75
C ILE A 65 12.60 -24.31 -10.99
N HIS A 66 13.67 -25.09 -10.79
CA HIS A 66 14.31 -25.84 -11.86
C HIS A 66 13.85 -27.30 -11.80
N PHE A 67 13.01 -27.71 -12.75
CA PHE A 67 12.57 -29.09 -12.87
C PHE A 67 13.71 -29.99 -13.36
N GLN A 68 13.90 -31.10 -12.65
CA GLN A 68 14.77 -32.18 -13.07
C GLN A 68 13.95 -33.35 -13.61
N PHE A 69 14.47 -33.98 -14.64
CA PHE A 69 13.89 -35.17 -15.24
C PHE A 69 15.00 -36.14 -15.64
N ARG A 70 14.64 -37.42 -15.72
CA ARG A 70 15.52 -38.47 -16.22
C ARG A 70 15.24 -38.69 -17.70
N SER A 71 16.31 -38.69 -18.49
CA SER A 71 16.27 -39.10 -19.89
C SER A 71 16.00 -40.60 -20.00
N CYS A 72 15.23 -40.99 -21.01
CA CYS A 72 15.07 -42.39 -21.36
C CYS A 72 16.41 -42.97 -21.87
N GLU A 73 16.75 -44.19 -21.45
CA GLU A 73 18.02 -44.84 -21.84
C GLU A 73 18.01 -45.38 -23.28
N LYS A 74 16.82 -45.67 -23.82
CA LYS A 74 16.63 -46.36 -25.11
C LYS A 74 16.15 -45.46 -26.25
N GLU A 75 15.53 -44.32 -25.94
CA GLU A 75 14.96 -43.41 -26.94
C GLU A 75 15.17 -41.95 -26.51
N PRO A 76 15.29 -41.00 -27.45
CA PRO A 76 15.32 -39.59 -27.10
C PRO A 76 13.96 -39.16 -26.54
N GLY A 77 13.87 -38.97 -25.23
CA GLY A 77 12.63 -38.61 -24.56
C GLY A 77 12.76 -38.41 -23.05
N ILE A 78 11.69 -37.89 -22.46
CA ILE A 78 11.54 -37.69 -21.01
C ILE A 78 10.76 -38.89 -20.46
N CYS A 79 11.38 -39.69 -19.60
CA CYS A 79 10.78 -40.93 -19.06
C CYS A 79 10.26 -40.80 -17.63
N SER A 80 10.55 -39.71 -16.94
CA SER A 80 10.09 -39.46 -15.57
C SER A 80 9.29 -38.18 -15.49
N ASN A 81 8.34 -38.13 -14.56
CA ASN A 81 7.64 -36.89 -14.25
C ASN A 81 8.63 -35.80 -13.78
N PRO A 82 8.42 -34.54 -14.17
CA PRO A 82 9.26 -33.43 -13.72
C PRO A 82 9.11 -33.26 -12.21
N SER A 83 10.23 -33.18 -11.50
CA SER A 83 10.24 -32.93 -10.06
C SER A 83 11.34 -31.94 -9.71
N ALA A 84 11.13 -31.17 -8.65
CA ALA A 84 12.09 -30.19 -8.16
C ALA A 84 12.10 -30.20 -6.63
N VAL A 85 13.29 -30.05 -6.04
CA VAL A 85 13.46 -29.90 -4.59
C VAL A 85 13.88 -28.47 -4.34
N ILE A 86 13.08 -27.74 -3.58
CA ILE A 86 13.35 -26.35 -3.20
C ILE A 86 13.85 -26.29 -1.75
N PRO A 87 14.98 -25.62 -1.48
CA PRO A 87 15.42 -25.40 -0.11
C PRO A 87 14.47 -24.39 0.57
N VAL A 88 13.84 -24.82 1.66
CA VAL A 88 12.92 -24.00 2.47
C VAL A 88 13.67 -22.95 3.30
N LEU A 89 14.96 -23.18 3.55
CA LEU A 89 15.88 -22.26 4.24
C LEU A 89 17.05 -21.96 3.31
N ASP A 90 17.27 -20.69 3.00
CA ASP A 90 18.41 -20.25 2.21
C ASP A 90 19.61 -20.02 3.16
N PRO A 91 20.74 -20.72 2.99
CA PRO A 91 21.90 -20.59 3.87
C PRO A 91 22.61 -19.22 3.76
N MET A 92 22.40 -18.45 2.68
CA MET A 92 23.04 -17.13 2.48
C MET A 92 22.14 -15.95 2.84
N ARG A 93 20.81 -16.11 2.78
CA ARG A 93 19.82 -15.01 2.94
C ARG A 93 18.94 -15.13 4.19
N GLY A 94 19.13 -16.16 5.00
CA GLY A 94 18.38 -16.37 6.24
C GLY A 94 17.04 -17.08 6.03
N SER A 95 16.38 -17.40 7.15
CA SER A 95 15.09 -18.11 7.21
C SER A 95 13.99 -17.31 6.50
N LEU A 96 13.63 -17.73 5.29
CA LEU A 96 12.54 -17.12 4.51
C LEU A 96 11.16 -17.49 5.01
N LEU A 97 11.07 -18.58 5.77
CA LEU A 97 9.83 -19.10 6.32
C LEU A 97 10.03 -19.28 7.82
N VAL A 98 9.53 -18.30 8.57
CA VAL A 98 9.54 -18.29 10.04
C VAL A 98 8.54 -19.33 10.55
N ARG A 99 8.96 -20.07 11.58
CA ARG A 99 8.10 -21.09 12.20
C ARG A 99 6.86 -20.44 12.83
N GLY A 100 5.68 -21.00 12.56
CA GLY A 100 4.41 -20.59 13.19
C GLY A 100 3.62 -19.53 12.42
N GLN A 101 4.12 -19.04 11.29
CA GLN A 101 3.36 -18.17 10.39
C GLN A 101 2.59 -18.97 9.33
N LYS A 102 1.40 -18.51 8.98
CA LYS A 102 0.59 -19.09 7.90
C LYS A 102 1.09 -18.61 6.56
N TYR A 103 1.48 -19.53 5.69
CA TYR A 103 1.95 -19.22 4.33
C TYR A 103 0.94 -19.69 3.28
N ARG A 104 0.83 -18.93 2.18
CA ARG A 104 0.13 -19.34 0.96
C ARG A 104 1.19 -19.61 -0.10
N VAL A 105 1.27 -20.85 -0.57
CA VAL A 105 2.19 -21.25 -1.64
C VAL A 105 1.44 -21.15 -2.96
N VAL A 106 2.02 -20.45 -3.93
CA VAL A 106 1.52 -20.35 -5.31
C VAL A 106 2.64 -20.82 -6.22
N VAL A 107 2.33 -21.77 -7.09
CA VAL A 107 3.25 -22.24 -8.13
C VAL A 107 2.77 -21.66 -9.44
N ASP A 108 3.61 -20.82 -10.05
CA ASP A 108 3.38 -20.29 -11.39
C ASP A 108 4.16 -21.13 -12.40
N LEU A 109 3.46 -21.74 -13.35
CA LEU A 109 4.03 -22.66 -14.33
C LEU A 109 3.76 -22.11 -15.73
N GLU A 110 4.81 -21.61 -16.36
CA GLU A 110 4.76 -21.17 -17.76
C GLU A 110 4.80 -22.39 -18.70
N MET A 111 3.76 -22.56 -19.51
CA MET A 111 3.67 -23.60 -20.55
C MET A 111 3.57 -22.95 -21.93
N PRO A 112 4.39 -23.37 -22.91
CA PRO A 112 4.28 -22.86 -24.27
C PRO A 112 3.03 -23.41 -24.96
N GLU A 113 2.47 -22.56 -25.83
CA GLU A 113 1.38 -22.93 -26.73
C GLU A 113 1.89 -23.88 -27.82
N SER A 114 1.79 -25.18 -27.54
CA SER A 114 2.10 -26.25 -28.50
C SER A 114 0.87 -27.11 -28.74
N PRO A 115 0.72 -27.71 -29.93
CA PRO A 115 -0.40 -28.60 -30.24
C PRO A 115 -0.48 -29.83 -29.32
N VAL A 116 0.62 -30.15 -28.62
CA VAL A 116 0.69 -31.19 -27.59
C VAL A 116 0.16 -30.66 -26.26
N ASN A 117 0.61 -29.50 -25.79
CA ASN A 117 0.16 -28.90 -24.52
C ASN A 117 -1.32 -28.51 -24.52
N GLN A 118 -1.86 -28.08 -25.67
CA GLN A 118 -3.28 -27.72 -25.82
C GLN A 118 -4.23 -28.89 -25.51
N ARG A 119 -3.77 -30.14 -25.63
CA ARG A 119 -4.57 -31.34 -25.34
C ARG A 119 -4.56 -31.74 -23.86
N ILE A 120 -3.70 -31.12 -23.04
CA ILE A 120 -3.39 -31.53 -21.66
C ILE A 120 -4.07 -30.60 -20.61
N VAL A 121 -4.86 -29.62 -21.04
CA VAL A 121 -5.41 -28.51 -20.21
C VAL A 121 -6.35 -28.93 -19.05
N LYS A 122 -6.51 -30.22 -18.73
CA LYS A 122 -7.19 -30.66 -17.50
C LYS A 122 -6.21 -31.33 -16.53
N PRO A 123 -5.55 -30.56 -15.65
CA PRO A 123 -4.77 -31.14 -14.58
C PRO A 123 -5.68 -31.76 -13.51
N ASP A 124 -5.43 -33.03 -13.16
CA ASP A 124 -6.04 -33.72 -12.02
C ASP A 124 -5.48 -33.15 -10.71
N VAL A 125 -5.96 -31.98 -10.31
CA VAL A 125 -5.71 -31.41 -8.97
C VAL A 125 -6.79 -31.95 -8.03
N GLY A 126 -6.66 -33.21 -7.63
CA GLY A 126 -7.67 -33.89 -6.83
C GLY A 126 -7.25 -35.26 -6.32
N ALA A 127 -6.08 -35.36 -5.70
CA ALA A 127 -5.67 -36.57 -4.99
C ALA A 127 -4.74 -36.23 -3.80
N LEU A 128 -5.26 -35.47 -2.84
CA LEU A 128 -4.81 -35.45 -1.44
C LEU A 128 -6.00 -35.14 -0.54
#